data_AF-A0A564UT57-F1
#
_entry.id   AF-A0A564UT57-F1
#
_cell.length_a   1.000
_cell.length_b   1.000
_cell.length_c   1.000
_cell.angle_alpha   90.00
_cell.angle_beta   90.00
_cell.angle_gamma   90.00
#
_symmetry.space_group_name_H-M   'P 1'
#
loop_
_entity.id
_entity.type
_entity.pdbx_description
1 polymer ?
#
loop_
_entity_poly.entity_id
_entity_poly.type
_entity_poly.pdbx_seq_one_letter_code
_entity_poly.pdbx_strand_id
1 'polypeptide(L)'
;MKKINKVICSALLVCMVVAFIPIKTHAAVASGTKKYVTVGGYYYSYRSSVVSQTSYVEGLGIVGSPNKVNFPTGYYGINARLYNSSGTLVKSSGWHYNDNSAGGTTYGSGQYYRNGTFYAKSQMKFYNGNGYNTYTSNSSPMISRNQMNMKERINAQGTTYGSDFYAQSEDEAPDLVRVLGKNGVEGYVYAYDLYNEPTNLSEVKDYIKTQNKTYSIPVYDENGMTVIDEFEITNNVIEDVVY
;
A
#
# COMPACT_ATOMS: atom_id res chain seq x y z
N MET A 1 3.93 22.59 69.61
CA MET A 1 4.67 23.64 68.88
C MET A 1 5.14 23.07 67.55
N LYS A 2 5.01 23.88 66.50
CA LYS A 2 5.17 23.56 65.08
C LYS A 2 6.65 23.64 64.63
N LYS A 3 6.94 22.86 63.58
CA LYS A 3 7.92 23.04 62.48
C LYS A 3 9.42 22.85 62.76
N ILE A 4 9.98 21.84 62.10
CA ILE A 4 11.26 21.95 61.36
C ILE A 4 11.08 21.26 60.00
N ASN A 5 11.11 22.05 58.92
CA ASN A 5 11.31 21.59 57.55
C ASN A 5 12.81 21.56 57.26
N LYS A 6 13.34 20.51 56.65
CA LYS A 6 14.37 20.64 55.59
C LYS A 6 14.21 19.53 54.55
N VAL A 7 14.24 20.00 53.31
CA VAL A 7 14.20 19.34 51.99
C VAL A 7 15.45 18.48 51.76
N ILE A 8 15.35 17.42 50.95
CA ILE A 8 16.31 16.87 49.95
C ILE A 8 15.61 15.64 49.32
N CYS A 9 15.01 15.76 48.12
CA CYS A 9 15.58 15.41 46.80
C CYS A 9 16.13 13.98 46.70
N SER A 10 15.43 13.07 46.01
CA SER A 10 15.93 12.47 44.76
C SER A 10 15.03 11.37 44.18
N ALA A 11 14.91 11.44 42.86
CA ALA A 11 14.58 10.38 41.90
C ALA A 11 13.17 9.78 41.91
N LEU A 12 12.19 10.55 41.43
CA LEU A 12 11.05 9.98 40.71
C LEU A 12 11.56 9.49 39.35
N LEU A 13 11.85 8.19 39.28
CA LEU A 13 12.14 7.48 38.04
C LEU A 13 10.83 7.39 37.24
N VAL A 14 10.56 8.41 36.41
CA VAL A 14 9.47 8.37 35.43
C VAL A 14 9.91 7.39 34.34
N CYS A 15 9.56 6.11 34.51
CA CYS A 15 9.53 5.15 33.42
C CYS A 15 8.52 5.64 32.38
N MET A 16 8.97 6.45 31.44
CA MET A 16 8.27 6.76 30.21
C MET A 16 8.24 5.48 29.39
N VAL A 17 7.29 4.59 29.70
CA VAL A 17 6.93 3.49 28.83
C VAL A 17 6.34 4.13 27.58
N VAL A 18 7.18 4.35 26.57
CA VAL A 18 6.74 4.63 25.21
C VAL A 18 6.04 3.37 24.76
N ALA A 19 4.74 3.29 25.02
CA ALA A 19 3.90 2.29 24.44
C ALA A 19 3.99 2.49 22.93
N PHE A 20 4.73 1.63 22.25
CA PHE A 20 4.62 1.44 20.81
C PHE A 20 3.14 1.12 20.55
N ILE A 21 2.37 2.13 20.16
CA ILE A 21 1.02 1.91 19.65
C ILE A 21 1.25 1.28 18.28
N PRO A 22 0.93 -0.01 18.07
CA PRO A 22 0.97 -0.55 16.73
C PRO A 22 -0.01 0.27 15.90
N ILE A 23 0.50 0.97 14.88
CA ILE A 23 -0.32 1.68 13.90
C ILE A 23 -1.24 0.63 13.30
N LYS A 24 -2.51 0.65 13.70
CA LYS A 24 -3.53 -0.22 13.09
C LYS A 24 -3.71 0.28 11.67
N THR A 25 -3.15 -0.44 10.70
CA THR A 25 -3.48 -0.24 9.30
C THR A 25 -4.96 -0.62 9.11
N HIS A 26 -5.81 0.38 8.96
CA HIS A 26 -7.25 0.18 8.81
C HIS A 26 -7.56 -0.20 7.36
N ALA A 27 -7.65 -1.50 7.07
CA ALA A 27 -8.27 -1.99 5.84
C ALA A 27 -9.80 -2.10 6.04
N ALA A 28 -10.57 -1.45 5.17
CA ALA A 28 -12.02 -1.61 5.10
C ALA A 28 -12.37 -2.52 3.93
N VAL A 29 -13.25 -3.49 4.15
CA VAL A 29 -13.71 -4.44 3.12
C VAL A 29 -15.23 -4.46 3.08
N ALA A 30 -15.80 -4.35 1.88
CA ALA A 30 -17.23 -4.53 1.65
C ALA A 30 -17.42 -5.59 0.57
N SER A 31 -18.23 -6.61 0.85
CA SER A 31 -18.43 -7.76 -0.03
C SER A 31 -19.87 -7.80 -0.55
N GLY A 32 -20.01 -8.01 -1.86
CA GLY A 32 -21.30 -8.32 -2.47
C GLY A 32 -21.77 -9.73 -2.05
N THR A 33 -23.08 -9.94 -2.16
CA THR A 33 -23.67 -11.26 -1.89
C THR A 33 -23.15 -12.30 -2.89
N LYS A 34 -22.88 -13.51 -2.40
CA LYS A 34 -22.44 -14.62 -3.25
C LYS A 34 -23.54 -15.01 -4.22
N LYS A 35 -23.15 -15.27 -5.46
CA LYS A 35 -23.96 -15.99 -6.44
C LYS A 35 -23.39 -17.40 -6.61
N TYR A 36 -24.23 -18.28 -7.11
CA TYR A 36 -23.92 -19.69 -7.30
C TYR A 36 -24.34 -20.13 -8.69
N VAL A 37 -23.60 -21.07 -9.29
CA VAL A 37 -23.93 -21.65 -10.59
C VAL A 37 -23.24 -23.00 -10.78
N THR A 38 -23.89 -23.92 -11.49
CA THR A 38 -23.27 -25.18 -11.95
C THR A 38 -22.95 -25.07 -13.43
N VAL A 39 -21.69 -25.32 -13.80
CA VAL A 39 -21.21 -25.30 -15.20
C VAL A 39 -20.26 -26.47 -15.40
N GLY A 40 -20.42 -27.24 -16.48
CA GLY A 40 -19.54 -28.37 -16.77
C GLY A 40 -19.46 -29.43 -15.65
N GLY A 41 -20.53 -29.58 -14.86
CA GLY A 41 -20.57 -30.50 -13.71
C GLY A 41 -19.96 -29.95 -12.41
N TYR A 42 -19.38 -28.74 -12.42
CA TYR A 42 -18.78 -28.11 -11.24
C TYR A 42 -19.70 -27.03 -10.66
N TYR A 43 -19.85 -27.03 -9.33
CA TYR A 43 -20.65 -26.05 -8.59
C TYR A 43 -19.75 -24.92 -8.07
N TYR A 44 -19.96 -23.71 -8.59
CA TYR A 44 -19.19 -22.52 -8.27
C TYR A 44 -19.99 -21.59 -7.36
N SER A 45 -19.28 -20.95 -6.43
CA SER A 45 -19.69 -19.66 -5.85
C SER A 45 -18.80 -18.56 -6.37
N TYR A 46 -19.37 -17.36 -6.50
CA TYR A 46 -18.61 -16.20 -6.91
C TYR A 46 -19.18 -14.91 -6.33
N ARG A 47 -18.32 -13.92 -6.10
CA ARG A 47 -18.69 -12.58 -5.61
C ARG A 47 -17.63 -11.55 -5.97
N SER A 48 -17.94 -10.29 -5.70
CA SER A 48 -16.97 -9.20 -5.68
C SER A 48 -16.86 -8.59 -4.29
N SER A 49 -15.69 -8.04 -3.99
CA SER A 49 -15.45 -7.23 -2.79
C SER A 49 -14.68 -5.99 -3.18
N VAL A 50 -14.95 -4.85 -2.54
CA VAL A 50 -14.09 -3.68 -2.61
C VAL A 50 -13.28 -3.61 -1.32
N VAL A 51 -11.99 -3.35 -1.45
CA VAL A 51 -11.06 -3.15 -0.33
C VAL A 51 -10.51 -1.75 -0.42
N SER A 52 -10.63 -0.98 0.66
CA SER A 52 -9.92 0.28 0.83
C SER A 52 -8.86 0.09 1.90
N GLN A 53 -7.62 0.39 1.56
CA GLN A 53 -6.52 0.54 2.49
C GLN A 53 -6.19 2.02 2.64
N THR A 54 -5.20 2.33 3.49
CA THR A 54 -4.73 3.71 3.69
C THR A 54 -4.38 4.38 2.37
N SER A 55 -3.71 3.66 1.47
CA SER A 55 -3.09 4.23 0.28
C SER A 55 -3.82 3.94 -1.02
N TYR A 56 -4.68 2.93 -1.09
CA TYR A 56 -5.37 2.58 -2.33
C TYR A 56 -6.74 1.96 -2.07
N VAL A 57 -7.52 1.90 -3.13
CA VAL A 57 -8.73 1.09 -3.22
C VAL A 57 -8.60 0.10 -4.38
N GLU A 58 -9.12 -1.10 -4.19
CA GLU A 58 -9.05 -2.18 -5.16
C GLU A 58 -10.37 -2.95 -5.21
N GLY A 59 -10.76 -3.39 -6.40
CA GLY A 59 -11.87 -4.31 -6.60
C GLY A 59 -11.35 -5.74 -6.68
N LEU A 60 -11.96 -6.65 -5.94
CA LEU A 60 -11.65 -8.07 -5.94
C LEU A 60 -12.73 -8.87 -6.66
N GLY A 61 -12.33 -9.83 -7.47
CA GLY A 61 -13.18 -10.92 -7.96
C GLY A 61 -12.82 -12.21 -7.26
N ILE A 62 -13.82 -12.95 -6.78
CA ILE A 62 -13.63 -14.14 -5.94
C ILE A 62 -14.44 -15.29 -6.53
N VAL A 63 -13.79 -16.43 -6.74
CA VAL A 63 -14.41 -17.72 -7.06
C VAL A 63 -14.10 -18.70 -5.93
N GLY A 64 -15.06 -19.55 -5.57
CA GLY A 64 -14.87 -20.57 -4.55
C GLY A 64 -15.77 -21.79 -4.75
N SER A 65 -15.34 -22.95 -4.29
CA SER A 65 -16.08 -24.21 -4.32
C SER A 65 -16.93 -24.37 -3.05
N PRO A 66 -18.27 -24.31 -3.15
CA PRO A 66 -19.14 -24.52 -1.99
C PRO A 66 -19.06 -25.95 -1.45
N ASN A 67 -18.81 -26.93 -2.31
CA ASN A 67 -18.71 -28.35 -2.00
C ASN A 67 -17.27 -28.82 -1.75
N LYS A 68 -16.30 -27.91 -1.59
CA LYS A 68 -14.89 -28.19 -1.29
C LYS A 68 -14.21 -29.14 -2.30
N VAL A 69 -14.58 -29.01 -3.57
CA VAL A 69 -13.96 -29.71 -4.70
C VAL A 69 -12.97 -28.79 -5.40
N ASN A 70 -11.83 -29.33 -5.85
CA ASN A 70 -10.91 -28.56 -6.68
C ASN A 70 -11.42 -28.51 -8.12
N PHE A 71 -11.43 -27.31 -8.69
CA PHE A 71 -11.68 -27.10 -10.11
C PHE A 71 -10.38 -27.38 -10.88
N PRO A 72 -10.42 -28.13 -12.00
CA PRO A 72 -9.23 -28.37 -12.81
C PRO A 72 -8.62 -27.07 -13.38
N THR A 73 -7.35 -27.13 -13.79
CA THR A 73 -6.67 -26.01 -14.47
C THR A 73 -7.51 -25.49 -15.64
N GLY A 74 -7.64 -24.16 -15.73
CA GLY A 74 -8.39 -23.46 -16.75
C GLY A 74 -9.92 -23.46 -16.58
N TYR A 75 -10.48 -24.06 -15.53
CA TYR A 75 -11.94 -24.18 -15.39
C TYR A 75 -12.64 -22.91 -14.94
N TYR A 76 -11.90 -21.95 -14.35
CA TYR A 76 -12.46 -20.65 -14.03
C TYR A 76 -11.49 -19.52 -14.37
N GLY A 77 -12.07 -18.40 -14.79
CA GLY A 77 -11.37 -17.14 -15.02
C GLY A 77 -12.03 -16.01 -14.25
N ILE A 78 -11.22 -15.04 -13.80
CA ILE A 78 -11.67 -13.86 -13.06
C ILE A 78 -11.19 -12.61 -13.80
N ASN A 79 -12.11 -11.68 -14.03
CA ASN A 79 -11.79 -10.29 -14.37
C ASN A 79 -12.31 -9.40 -13.25
N ALA A 80 -11.41 -9.03 -12.35
CA ALA A 80 -11.69 -8.18 -11.21
C ALA A 80 -11.87 -6.73 -11.67
N ARG A 81 -12.95 -6.08 -11.26
CA ARG A 81 -13.34 -4.75 -11.78
C ARG A 81 -13.76 -3.81 -10.66
N LEU A 82 -13.14 -2.63 -10.66
CA LEU A 82 -13.42 -1.53 -9.73
C LEU A 82 -14.10 -0.38 -10.46
N TYR A 83 -15.17 0.14 -9.86
CA TYR A 83 -15.95 1.24 -10.40
C TYR A 83 -16.03 2.38 -9.39
N ASN A 84 -16.09 3.62 -9.87
CA ASN A 84 -16.49 4.76 -9.03
C ASN A 84 -18.02 4.77 -8.82
N SER A 85 -18.51 5.66 -7.95
CA SER A 85 -19.94 5.78 -7.61
C SER A 85 -20.85 6.08 -8.80
N SER A 86 -20.33 6.73 -9.85
CA SER A 86 -21.05 6.99 -11.11
C SER A 86 -21.10 5.79 -12.05
N GLY A 87 -20.48 4.66 -11.69
CA GLY A 87 -20.42 3.45 -12.51
C GLY A 87 -19.35 3.48 -13.61
N THR A 88 -18.41 4.42 -13.56
CA THR A 88 -17.23 4.42 -14.45
C THR A 88 -16.25 3.35 -14.00
N LEU A 89 -15.78 2.51 -14.92
CA LEU A 89 -14.71 1.55 -14.66
C LEU A 89 -13.38 2.29 -14.49
N VAL A 90 -12.74 2.15 -13.33
CA VAL A 90 -11.46 2.83 -13.03
C VAL A 90 -10.25 1.89 -13.04
N LYS A 91 -10.48 0.59 -12.79
CA LYS A 91 -9.45 -0.46 -12.86
C LYS A 91 -10.06 -1.82 -13.25
N SER A 92 -9.27 -2.63 -13.95
CA SER A 92 -9.62 -3.98 -14.38
C SER A 92 -8.35 -4.84 -14.41
N SER A 93 -8.44 -6.08 -13.93
CA SER A 93 -7.31 -7.02 -14.02
C SER A 93 -7.10 -7.56 -15.44
N GLY A 94 -8.15 -7.59 -16.26
CA GLY A 94 -8.20 -8.48 -17.41
C GLY A 94 -8.52 -9.91 -16.96
N TRP A 95 -8.57 -10.87 -17.89
CA TRP A 95 -8.92 -12.26 -17.56
C TRP A 95 -7.71 -13.03 -17.04
N HIS A 96 -7.78 -13.48 -15.78
CA HIS A 96 -6.84 -14.44 -15.21
C HIS A 96 -7.54 -15.77 -14.98
N TYR A 97 -7.00 -16.84 -15.57
CA TYR A 97 -7.51 -18.20 -15.39
C TYR A 97 -6.66 -18.94 -14.36
N ASN A 98 -7.27 -19.89 -13.66
CA ASN A 98 -6.51 -20.73 -12.76
C ASN A 98 -5.53 -21.62 -13.55
N ASP A 99 -4.26 -21.59 -13.15
CA ASP A 99 -3.17 -22.36 -13.73
C ASP A 99 -2.95 -23.71 -13.02
N ASN A 100 -3.54 -23.88 -11.85
CA ASN A 100 -3.53 -25.12 -11.07
C ASN A 100 -4.94 -25.59 -10.67
N SER A 101 -5.01 -26.85 -10.25
CA SER A 101 -6.23 -27.43 -9.67
C SER A 101 -6.45 -26.86 -8.27
N ALA A 102 -7.55 -26.13 -8.05
CA ALA A 102 -7.81 -25.42 -6.81
C ALA A 102 -9.31 -25.22 -6.52
N GLY A 103 -9.67 -25.12 -5.25
CA GLY A 103 -11.05 -24.87 -4.80
C GLY A 103 -11.56 -23.45 -5.05
N GLY A 104 -10.82 -22.61 -5.77
CA GLY A 104 -11.13 -21.22 -6.05
C GLY A 104 -9.95 -20.28 -5.78
N THR A 105 -10.11 -19.01 -6.12
CA THR A 105 -9.09 -17.98 -5.88
C THR A 105 -9.71 -16.58 -5.81
N THR A 106 -8.89 -15.61 -5.45
CA THR A 106 -9.19 -14.18 -5.52
C THR A 106 -8.20 -13.49 -6.44
N TYR A 107 -8.70 -12.66 -7.35
CA TYR A 107 -7.88 -11.74 -8.13
C TYR A 107 -8.31 -10.31 -7.87
N GLY A 108 -7.33 -9.40 -7.82
CA GLY A 108 -7.54 -7.97 -7.64
C GLY A 108 -7.48 -7.20 -8.95
N SER A 109 -8.21 -6.10 -9.03
CA SER A 109 -8.26 -5.22 -10.21
C SER A 109 -6.97 -4.42 -10.44
N GLY A 110 -6.04 -4.49 -9.49
CA GLY A 110 -4.94 -3.55 -9.33
C GLY A 110 -5.34 -2.38 -8.42
N GLN A 111 -4.32 -1.77 -7.81
CA GLN A 111 -4.45 -0.66 -6.88
C GLN A 111 -4.89 0.63 -7.60
N TYR A 112 -5.79 1.39 -6.99
CA TYR A 112 -6.23 2.70 -7.45
C TYR A 112 -6.05 3.75 -6.35
N TYR A 113 -5.31 4.82 -6.63
CA TYR A 113 -4.82 5.75 -5.61
C TYR A 113 -5.61 7.05 -5.49
N ARG A 114 -6.65 7.28 -6.30
CA ARG A 114 -7.45 8.53 -6.26
C ARG A 114 -8.59 8.49 -5.25
N ASN A 115 -9.02 9.67 -4.82
CA ASN A 115 -10.18 9.86 -3.95
C ASN A 115 -11.47 9.50 -4.64
N GLY A 116 -12.44 9.08 -3.84
CA GLY A 116 -13.80 8.87 -4.29
C GLY A 116 -14.50 7.75 -3.55
N THR A 117 -15.69 7.44 -4.02
CA THR A 117 -16.50 6.33 -3.52
C THR A 117 -16.50 5.24 -4.58
N PHE A 118 -16.18 4.01 -4.18
CA PHE A 118 -15.93 2.91 -5.11
C PHE A 118 -16.69 1.64 -4.74
N TYR A 119 -16.99 0.82 -5.73
CA TYR A 119 -17.52 -0.53 -5.55
C TYR A 119 -16.91 -1.49 -6.58
N ALA A 120 -16.96 -2.78 -6.27
CA ALA A 120 -16.49 -3.83 -7.16
C ALA A 120 -17.67 -4.56 -7.82
N LYS A 121 -17.54 -4.86 -9.11
CA LYS A 121 -18.50 -5.69 -9.87
C LYS A 121 -17.77 -6.47 -10.97
N SER A 122 -17.08 -7.51 -10.50
CA SER A 122 -16.21 -8.39 -11.28
C SER A 122 -16.99 -9.39 -12.13
N GLN A 123 -16.29 -9.94 -13.12
CA GLN A 123 -16.81 -10.95 -14.03
C GLN A 123 -16.04 -12.25 -13.86
N MET A 124 -16.72 -13.36 -14.10
CA MET A 124 -16.17 -14.70 -14.00
C MET A 124 -16.47 -15.45 -15.29
N LYS A 125 -15.56 -16.32 -15.69
CA LYS A 125 -15.76 -17.29 -16.76
C LYS A 125 -15.69 -18.68 -16.16
N PHE A 126 -16.62 -19.56 -16.52
CA PHE A 126 -16.59 -20.96 -16.11
C PHE A 126 -16.64 -21.86 -17.33
N TYR A 127 -15.74 -22.85 -17.36
CA TYR A 127 -15.57 -23.75 -18.49
C TYR A 127 -16.80 -24.66 -18.65
N ASN A 128 -17.35 -24.73 -19.86
CA ASN A 128 -18.59 -25.45 -20.14
C ASN A 128 -18.39 -26.72 -20.99
N GLY A 129 -17.15 -27.12 -21.24
CA GLY A 129 -16.80 -28.25 -22.10
C GLY A 129 -16.46 -27.87 -23.55
N ASN A 130 -16.83 -26.67 -24.01
CA ASN A 130 -16.56 -26.18 -25.37
C ASN A 130 -16.20 -24.67 -25.38
N GLY A 131 -15.62 -24.17 -24.28
CA GLY A 131 -15.37 -22.75 -24.05
C GLY A 131 -15.87 -22.31 -22.69
N TYR A 132 -16.35 -21.07 -22.57
CA TYR A 132 -16.69 -20.45 -21.29
C TYR A 132 -18.04 -19.74 -21.30
N ASN A 133 -18.80 -19.95 -20.24
CA ASN A 133 -19.93 -19.09 -19.90
C ASN A 133 -19.42 -17.90 -19.06
N THR A 134 -19.85 -16.68 -19.39
CA THR A 134 -19.49 -15.48 -18.63
C THR A 134 -20.61 -15.11 -17.65
N TYR A 135 -20.23 -14.84 -16.40
CA TYR A 135 -21.12 -14.42 -15.33
C TYR A 135 -20.62 -13.11 -14.74
N THR A 136 -21.55 -12.26 -14.28
CA THR A 136 -21.23 -11.03 -13.55
C THR A 136 -21.70 -11.18 -12.12
N SER A 137 -20.87 -10.79 -11.15
CA SER A 137 -21.22 -10.84 -9.73
C SER A 137 -22.28 -9.78 -9.39
N ASN A 138 -22.84 -9.88 -8.18
CA ASN A 138 -23.48 -8.73 -7.57
C ASN A 138 -22.42 -7.65 -7.28
N SER A 139 -22.83 -6.38 -7.31
CA SER A 139 -21.98 -5.29 -6.86
C SER A 139 -21.70 -5.45 -5.36
N SER A 140 -20.50 -5.07 -4.92
CA SER A 140 -20.27 -4.82 -3.50
C SER A 140 -21.03 -3.57 -3.05
N PRO A 141 -21.25 -3.38 -1.73
CA PRO A 141 -21.50 -2.06 -1.20
C PRO A 141 -20.35 -1.10 -1.58
N MET A 142 -20.65 0.19 -1.57
CA MET A 142 -19.65 1.22 -1.84
C MET A 142 -18.79 1.51 -0.60
N ILE A 143 -17.50 1.77 -0.80
CA ILE A 143 -16.60 2.31 0.22
C ILE A 143 -16.07 3.67 -0.26
N SER A 144 -16.10 4.67 0.62
CA SER A 144 -15.44 5.94 0.39
C SER A 144 -13.97 5.85 0.79
N ARG A 145 -13.09 6.17 -0.16
CA ARG A 145 -11.68 6.43 0.08
C ARG A 145 -11.46 7.93 0.02
N ASN A 146 -11.15 8.49 1.18
CA ASN A 146 -10.57 9.82 1.29
C ASN A 146 -9.08 9.60 1.53
N GLN A 147 -8.23 10.02 0.59
CA GLN A 147 -6.81 10.21 0.85
C GLN A 147 -6.71 11.02 2.14
N MET A 148 -5.82 10.61 3.03
CA MET A 148 -5.23 11.61 3.92
C MET A 148 -4.66 12.68 2.99
N ASN A 149 -5.11 13.93 3.13
CA ASN A 149 -4.62 15.04 2.31
C ASN A 149 -3.11 15.20 2.56
N MET A 150 -2.30 14.50 1.77
CA MET A 150 -0.86 14.68 1.66
C MET A 150 -0.57 15.58 0.46
N LYS A 151 -1.45 16.57 0.22
CA LYS A 151 -1.31 17.50 -0.90
C LYS A 151 0.07 18.15 -0.79
N GLU A 152 0.86 18.06 -1.85
CA GLU A 152 2.08 18.84 -2.02
C GLU A 152 1.80 20.31 -1.73
N ARG A 153 2.65 20.91 -0.91
CA ARG A 153 2.60 22.31 -0.53
C ARG A 153 3.77 23.01 -1.19
N ILE A 154 3.66 24.32 -1.38
CA ILE A 154 4.74 25.16 -1.88
C ILE A 154 5.10 26.12 -0.75
N ASN A 155 6.37 26.16 -0.35
CA ASN A 155 6.83 27.08 0.67
C ASN A 155 7.04 28.50 0.09
N ALA A 156 7.47 29.46 0.91
CA ALA A 156 7.66 30.84 0.49
C ALA A 156 8.75 31.02 -0.59
N GLN A 157 9.64 30.03 -0.73
CA GLN A 157 10.74 29.99 -1.70
C GLN A 157 10.32 29.38 -3.04
N GLY A 158 9.09 28.89 -3.16
CA GLY A 158 8.61 28.20 -4.37
C GLY A 158 8.96 26.72 -4.42
N THR A 159 9.55 26.16 -3.36
CA THR A 159 9.94 24.75 -3.28
C THR A 159 8.74 23.89 -2.88
N THR A 160 8.53 22.78 -3.59
CA THR A 160 7.49 21.81 -3.26
C THR A 160 7.91 20.95 -2.08
N TYR A 161 7.00 20.70 -1.15
CA TYR A 161 7.24 19.87 0.02
C TYR A 161 6.04 19.01 0.38
N GLY A 162 6.30 17.80 0.87
CA GLY A 162 5.25 16.83 1.17
C GLY A 162 5.80 15.42 1.28
N SER A 163 4.92 14.43 1.18
CA SER A 163 5.36 13.03 1.10
C SER A 163 5.37 12.57 -0.34
N ASP A 164 6.43 11.86 -0.70
CA ASP A 164 6.61 11.15 -1.98
C ASP A 164 5.83 9.83 -2.05
N PHE A 165 5.06 9.45 -1.02
CA PHE A 165 4.42 8.15 -0.89
C PHE A 165 3.48 7.78 -2.07
N TYR A 166 2.98 8.77 -2.82
CA TYR A 166 2.14 8.55 -4.01
C TYR A 166 2.87 8.76 -5.34
N ALA A 167 4.11 9.25 -5.32
CA ALA A 167 4.91 9.49 -6.52
C ALA A 167 5.18 8.15 -7.23
N GLN A 168 4.97 8.09 -8.55
CA GLN A 168 5.26 6.91 -9.37
C GLN A 168 6.67 6.94 -9.98
N SER A 169 7.38 8.06 -9.81
CA SER A 169 8.74 8.31 -10.28
C SER A 169 9.38 9.41 -9.45
N GLU A 170 10.71 9.54 -9.51
CA GLU A 170 11.45 10.64 -8.85
C GLU A 170 10.96 12.02 -9.31
N ASP A 171 10.61 12.16 -10.60
CA ASP A 171 10.06 13.40 -11.17
C ASP A 171 8.66 13.77 -10.63
N GLU A 172 7.95 12.83 -10.02
CA GLU A 172 6.64 13.06 -9.39
C GLU A 172 6.76 13.35 -7.89
N ALA A 173 7.96 13.25 -7.30
CA ALA A 173 8.18 13.51 -5.88
C ALA A 173 8.30 15.03 -5.60
N PRO A 174 7.93 15.50 -4.40
CA PRO A 174 8.21 16.87 -4.00
C PRO A 174 9.72 17.10 -3.86
N ASP A 175 10.18 18.34 -4.09
CA ASP A 175 11.58 18.73 -3.91
C ASP A 175 12.08 18.42 -2.48
N LEU A 176 11.19 18.57 -1.50
CA LEU A 176 11.39 18.27 -0.08
C LEU A 176 10.47 17.13 0.37
N VAL A 177 11.05 15.96 0.62
CA VAL A 177 10.36 14.74 1.05
C VAL A 177 10.29 14.67 2.57
N ARG A 178 9.07 14.48 3.08
CA ARG A 178 8.77 14.40 4.52
C ARG A 178 9.34 13.11 5.10
N VAL A 179 10.16 13.25 6.14
CA VAL A 179 10.80 12.14 6.85
C VAL A 179 10.61 12.26 8.35
N LEU A 180 10.83 11.15 9.05
CA LEU A 180 11.05 11.14 10.49
C LEU A 180 12.56 11.00 10.71
N GLY A 181 13.20 12.06 11.22
CA GLY A 181 14.62 12.05 11.53
C GLY A 181 14.98 11.07 12.65
N LYS A 182 16.27 10.80 12.81
CA LYS A 182 16.80 9.79 13.75
C LYS A 182 16.46 10.09 15.21
N ASN A 183 16.19 11.35 15.56
CA ASN A 183 15.76 11.76 16.89
C ASN A 183 14.23 11.80 17.04
N GLY A 184 13.48 11.31 16.05
CA GLY A 184 12.01 11.33 16.04
C GLY A 184 11.42 12.71 15.71
N VAL A 185 12.22 13.64 15.20
CA VAL A 185 11.73 14.94 14.73
C VAL A 185 11.26 14.79 13.30
N GLU A 186 10.00 15.15 13.06
CA GLU A 186 9.46 15.18 11.71
C GLU A 186 9.94 16.44 10.99
N GLY A 187 10.41 16.27 9.76
CA GLY A 187 10.89 17.34 8.90
C GLY A 187 10.98 16.89 7.44
N TYR A 188 11.86 17.51 6.67
CA TYR A 188 11.99 17.27 5.24
C TYR A 188 13.44 17.13 4.80
N VAL A 189 13.72 16.21 3.89
CA VAL A 189 15.01 16.08 3.23
C VAL A 189 14.85 16.43 1.76
N TYR A 190 15.91 16.86 1.08
CA TYR A 190 15.80 17.06 -0.35
C TYR A 190 15.68 15.72 -1.09
N ALA A 191 14.77 15.64 -2.07
CA ALA A 191 14.57 14.45 -2.90
C ALA A 191 15.87 13.97 -3.56
N TYR A 192 16.70 14.91 -4.05
CA TYR A 192 17.97 14.55 -4.68
C TYR A 192 18.98 13.92 -3.70
N ASP A 193 18.87 14.18 -2.39
CA ASP A 193 19.71 13.54 -1.37
C ASP A 193 19.24 12.10 -1.07
N LEU A 194 17.96 11.80 -1.32
CA LEU A 194 17.39 10.45 -1.18
C LEU A 194 17.65 9.58 -2.41
N TYR A 195 17.54 10.14 -3.60
CA TYR A 195 17.60 9.42 -4.88
C TYR A 195 18.95 9.52 -5.57
N ASN A 196 20.03 9.80 -4.83
CA ASN A 196 21.38 9.90 -5.39
C ASN A 196 21.93 8.51 -5.79
N GLU A 197 21.36 7.93 -6.85
CA GLU A 197 21.75 6.65 -7.40
C GLU A 197 22.82 6.80 -8.51
N PRO A 198 23.77 5.85 -8.63
CA PRO A 198 24.76 5.86 -9.68
C PRO A 198 24.10 5.70 -11.07
N THR A 199 24.41 6.60 -11.99
CA THR A 199 23.77 6.67 -13.32
C THR A 199 24.50 5.87 -14.40
N ASN A 200 25.71 5.41 -14.11
CA ASN A 200 26.54 4.68 -15.06
C ASN A 200 27.39 3.59 -14.39
N LEU A 201 27.92 2.67 -15.21
CA LEU A 201 28.65 1.49 -14.74
C LEU A 201 29.92 1.83 -13.92
N SER A 202 30.54 3.00 -14.15
CA SER A 202 31.69 3.42 -13.35
C SER A 202 31.25 3.83 -11.95
N GLU A 203 30.20 4.65 -11.85
CA GLU A 203 29.60 5.06 -10.58
C GLU A 203 29.04 3.87 -9.80
N VAL A 204 28.44 2.89 -10.48
CA VAL A 204 27.95 1.66 -9.84
C VAL A 204 29.10 0.89 -9.16
N LYS A 205 30.27 0.79 -9.82
CA LYS A 205 31.43 0.10 -9.24
C LYS A 205 31.97 0.79 -8.00
N ASP A 206 31.88 2.12 -7.93
CA ASP A 206 32.28 2.88 -6.76
C ASP A 206 31.20 2.85 -5.66
N TYR A 207 29.92 2.88 -6.05
CA TYR A 207 28.78 2.70 -5.15
C TYR A 207 28.81 1.33 -4.44
N ILE A 208 29.13 0.25 -5.18
CA ILE A 208 29.31 -1.10 -4.62
C ILE A 208 30.42 -1.14 -3.54
N LYS A 209 31.47 -0.30 -3.64
CA LYS A 209 32.52 -0.22 -2.60
C LYS A 209 32.05 0.51 -1.33
N THR A 210 30.92 1.21 -1.39
CA THR A 210 30.31 1.92 -0.25
C THR A 210 29.19 1.14 0.44
N GLN A 211 28.95 -0.10 0.00
CA GLN A 211 27.97 -1.01 0.60
C GLN A 211 28.29 -1.26 2.08
N ASN A 212 27.25 -1.40 2.89
CA ASN A 212 27.26 -1.50 4.35
C ASN A 212 27.74 -0.23 5.08
N LYS A 213 27.64 0.94 4.44
CA LYS A 213 27.81 2.24 5.11
C LYS A 213 26.45 2.85 5.41
N THR A 214 26.33 3.33 6.64
CA THR A 214 25.29 4.26 7.05
C THR A 214 25.82 5.68 6.88
N TYR A 215 25.03 6.56 6.29
CA TYR A 215 25.31 7.99 6.21
C TYR A 215 24.06 8.79 6.58
N SER A 216 24.26 10.00 7.08
CA SER A 216 23.19 10.92 7.45
C SER A 216 23.02 11.99 6.39
N ILE A 217 21.76 12.34 6.10
CA ILE A 217 21.41 13.55 5.35
C ILE A 217 20.66 14.53 6.28
N PRO A 218 20.81 15.86 6.09
CA PRO A 218 20.18 16.85 6.95
C PRO A 218 18.66 16.86 6.79
N VAL A 219 17.94 16.90 7.90
CA VAL A 219 16.48 17.11 7.93
C VAL A 219 16.22 18.58 8.20
N TYR A 220 15.43 19.20 7.33
CA TYR A 220 15.05 20.60 7.36
C TYR A 220 13.63 20.82 7.87
N ASP A 221 13.35 22.06 8.27
CA ASP A 221 11.98 22.59 8.41
C ASP A 221 11.27 22.78 7.06
N GLU A 222 10.00 23.20 7.07
CA GLU A 222 9.17 23.31 5.84
C GLU A 222 9.66 24.35 4.82
N ASN A 223 10.50 25.30 5.25
CA ASN A 223 11.18 26.29 4.42
C ASN A 223 12.45 25.73 3.76
N GLY A 224 12.90 24.52 4.10
CA GLY A 224 14.04 23.87 3.45
C GLY A 224 15.40 24.53 3.75
N MET A 225 15.48 25.34 4.80
CA MET A 225 16.66 26.16 5.11
C MET A 225 17.25 25.85 6.48
N THR A 226 16.42 25.58 7.49
CA THR A 226 16.91 25.32 8.84
C THR A 226 17.04 23.83 9.07
N VAL A 227 18.23 23.36 9.40
CA VAL A 227 18.45 21.96 9.81
C VAL A 227 17.90 21.76 11.22
N ILE A 228 17.01 20.76 11.38
CA ILE A 228 16.31 20.43 12.63
C ILE A 228 16.54 19.00 13.12
N ASP A 229 17.03 18.09 12.25
CA ASP A 229 17.44 16.72 12.60
C ASP A 229 18.38 16.15 11.52
N GLU A 230 18.67 14.86 11.60
CA GLU A 230 19.33 14.08 10.54
C GLU A 230 18.53 12.82 10.22
N PHE A 231 18.56 12.38 8.96
CA PHE A 231 17.92 11.16 8.49
C PHE A 231 19.01 10.16 8.08
N GLU A 232 18.96 8.94 8.63
CA GLU A 232 19.96 7.91 8.36
C GLU A 232 19.56 7.04 7.17
N ILE A 233 20.45 6.96 6.18
CA ILE A 233 20.34 6.05 5.04
C ILE A 233 21.36 4.94 5.21
N THR A 234 20.94 3.69 5.03
CA THR A 234 21.82 2.52 5.11
C THR A 234 21.79 1.74 3.80
N ASN A 235 22.93 1.65 3.14
CA ASN A 235 23.11 0.87 1.93
C ASN A 235 23.42 -0.59 2.29
N ASN A 236 22.39 -1.42 2.51
CA ASN A 236 22.58 -2.83 2.82
C ASN A 236 22.64 -3.69 1.55
N VAL A 237 23.59 -4.62 1.48
CA VAL A 237 23.53 -5.75 0.54
C VAL A 237 22.54 -6.76 1.11
N ILE A 238 21.46 -7.06 0.38
CA ILE A 238 20.74 -8.32 0.62
C ILE A 238 21.66 -9.40 0.03
N GLU A 239 22.39 -10.13 0.88
CA GLU A 239 23.12 -11.31 0.42
C GLU A 239 22.11 -12.24 -0.26
N ASP A 240 22.36 -12.59 -1.52
CA ASP A 240 21.56 -13.57 -2.23
C ASP A 240 21.46 -14.83 -1.37
N VAL A 241 20.25 -15.14 -0.89
CA VAL A 241 19.95 -16.47 -0.37
C VAL A 241 20.00 -17.40 -1.57
N VAL A 242 21.16 -18.01 -1.77
CA VAL A 242 21.34 -19.09 -2.75
C VAL A 242 20.43 -20.25 -2.31
N TYR A 243 19.36 -20.47 -3.06
CA TYR A 243 18.45 -21.61 -2.90
C TYR A 243 19.07 -22.91 -3.44
#